data_AF-A0AAE3LIE0-F1
#
_entry.id   AF-A0AAE3LIE0-F1
#
_cell.length_a   1.000
_cell.length_b   1.000
_cell.length_c   1.000
_cell.angle_alpha   90.00
_cell.angle_beta   90.00
_cell.angle_gamma   90.00
#
_symmetry.space_group_name_H-M   'P 1'
#
loop_
_entity.id
_entity.type
_entity.pdbx_description
1 polymer ?
#
loop_
_entity_poly.entity_id
_entity_poly.type
_entity_poly.pdbx_seq_one_letter_code
_entity_poly.pdbx_strand_id
1 'polypeptide(L)'
;YIDADNLINELSAACMPIYEKGITGILGDNSSIADIINEQPTAVVQEVKRGYWKFNQYSKVVASFTCSECQTRFYNFGNSKILSPTPYCPNCGARMGGVANG
;
A
#
# COMPACT_ATOMS: atom_id res chain seq x y z
N TYR A 1 -4.53 -3.70 3.62
CA TYR A 1 -5.42 -4.49 4.48
C TYR A 1 -6.83 -4.03 4.17
N ILE A 2 -7.66 -4.93 3.65
CA ILE A 2 -9.10 -4.68 3.47
C ILE A 2 -9.77 -5.41 4.62
N ASP A 3 -10.52 -4.68 5.43
CA ASP A 3 -11.31 -5.24 6.51
C ASP A 3 -12.58 -5.85 5.89
N ALA A 4 -12.62 -7.18 5.84
CA ALA A 4 -13.70 -7.91 5.18
C ALA A 4 -15.05 -7.68 5.87
N ASP A 5 -15.06 -7.60 7.20
CA ASP A 5 -16.29 -7.38 7.97
C ASP A 5 -16.83 -5.98 7.74
N ASN A 6 -15.94 -4.98 7.69
CA ASN A 6 -16.37 -3.61 7.40
C ASN A 6 -16.89 -3.47 5.96
N LEU A 7 -16.24 -4.11 4.98
CA LEU A 7 -16.68 -4.10 3.59
C LEU A 7 -18.04 -4.79 3.40
N ILE A 8 -18.27 -5.92 4.07
CA ILE A 8 -19.56 -6.63 4.05
C ILE A 8 -20.65 -5.77 4.69
N ASN A 9 -20.37 -5.15 5.83
CA ASN A 9 -21.33 -4.28 6.51
C ASN A 9 -21.71 -3.06 5.65
N GLU A 10 -20.74 -2.42 4.99
CA GLU A 10 -21.01 -1.30 4.08
C GLU A 10 -21.84 -1.72 2.86
N LEU A 11 -21.52 -2.86 2.25
CA LEU A 11 -22.26 -3.40 1.10
C LEU A 11 -23.69 -3.84 1.49
N SER A 12 -23.86 -4.52 2.62
CA SER A 12 -25.18 -4.90 3.14
C SER A 12 -26.02 -3.69 3.54
N ALA A 13 -25.39 -2.62 4.07
CA ALA A 13 -26.09 -1.38 4.37
C ALA A 13 -26.51 -0.60 3.11
N ALA A 14 -25.72 -0.68 2.04
CA ALA A 14 -26.02 -0.04 0.76
C ALA A 14 -27.08 -0.79 -0.07
N CYS A 15 -27.33 -2.07 0.22
CA CYS A 15 -28.28 -2.92 -0.50
C CYS A 15 -29.58 -3.19 0.28
N MET A 16 -30.50 -2.22 0.34
CA MET A 16 -31.95 -2.49 0.48
C MET A 16 -32.80 -1.36 -0.14
N PRO A 17 -33.89 -1.63 -0.89
CA PRO A 17 -34.26 -2.82 -1.65
C PRO A 17 -34.18 -2.56 -3.16
N ILE A 18 -33.46 -3.40 -3.91
CA ILE A 18 -33.57 -3.41 -5.37
C ILE A 18 -34.93 -4.05 -5.69
N TYR A 19 -35.93 -3.22 -5.94
CA TYR A 19 -37.29 -3.65 -6.28
C TYR A 19 -37.26 -4.59 -7.49
N GLU A 20 -37.62 -5.84 -7.21
CA GLU A 20 -38.12 -6.92 -8.08
C GLU A 20 -37.30 -7.45 -9.25
N LYS A 21 -36.30 -6.74 -9.79
CA LYS A 21 -35.38 -7.35 -10.77
C LYS A 21 -33.99 -6.78 -10.55
N GLY A 22 -33.13 -7.57 -9.92
CA GLY A 22 -31.69 -7.34 -9.93
C GLY A 22 -31.16 -7.18 -11.37
N ILE A 23 -29.87 -6.88 -11.49
CA ILE A 23 -29.15 -7.02 -12.77
C ILE A 23 -29.43 -8.45 -13.25
N THR A 24 -30.17 -8.56 -14.35
CA THR A 24 -30.77 -9.77 -14.93
C THR A 24 -30.18 -11.09 -14.44
N GLY A 25 -30.90 -11.77 -13.53
CA GLY A 25 -30.69 -13.19 -13.23
C GLY A 25 -29.87 -13.54 -11.99
N ILE A 26 -29.33 -12.57 -11.25
CA ILE A 26 -28.63 -12.86 -9.99
C ILE A 26 -29.50 -12.39 -8.82
N LEU A 27 -30.01 -13.33 -8.03
CA LEU A 27 -30.62 -13.05 -6.73
C LEU A 27 -29.51 -12.46 -5.84
N GLY A 28 -29.50 -11.13 -5.69
CA GLY A 28 -28.58 -10.45 -4.79
C GLY A 28 -29.02 -10.65 -3.35
N ASP A 29 -28.79 -11.85 -2.81
CA ASP A 29 -28.85 -12.09 -1.37
C ASP A 29 -27.43 -12.05 -0.76
N ASN A 30 -27.35 -11.85 0.56
CA ASN A 30 -26.07 -11.71 1.27
C ASN A 30 -25.18 -12.97 1.11
N SER A 31 -25.78 -14.14 0.92
CA SER A 31 -25.08 -15.39 0.60
C SER A 31 -24.33 -15.29 -0.73
N SER A 32 -24.99 -14.81 -1.79
CA SER A 32 -24.38 -14.69 -3.12
C SER A 32 -23.21 -13.69 -3.15
N ILE A 33 -23.25 -12.64 -2.31
CA ILE A 33 -22.14 -11.69 -2.17
C ILE A 33 -20.96 -12.32 -1.42
N ALA A 34 -21.24 -13.06 -0.34
CA ALA A 34 -20.22 -13.74 0.44
C ALA A 34 -19.45 -14.78 -0.39
N ASP A 35 -20.17 -15.55 -1.21
CA ASP A 35 -19.57 -16.56 -2.08
C ASP A 35 -18.60 -15.92 -3.09
N ILE A 36 -18.99 -14.82 -3.73
CA ILE A 36 -18.12 -14.09 -4.67
C ILE A 36 -16.86 -13.55 -3.98
N ILE A 37 -16.99 -13.00 -2.76
CA ILE A 37 -15.84 -12.49 -1.98
C ILE A 37 -14.89 -13.63 -1.63
N ASN A 38 -15.42 -14.78 -1.21
CA ASN A 38 -14.63 -15.95 -0.84
C ASN A 38 -13.96 -16.63 -2.05
N GLU A 39 -14.56 -16.54 -3.23
CA GLU A 39 -14.01 -17.06 -4.49
C GLU A 39 -12.93 -16.15 -5.10
N GLN A 40 -12.81 -14.88 -4.67
CA GLN A 40 -11.70 -14.04 -5.11
C GLN A 40 -10.38 -14.63 -4.58
N PRO A 41 -9.34 -14.71 -5.41
CA PRO A 41 -8.03 -15.13 -4.95
C PRO A 41 -7.58 -14.19 -3.83
N THR A 42 -7.34 -14.75 -2.64
CA THR A 42 -6.81 -14.00 -1.51
C THR A 42 -5.45 -13.46 -1.91
N ALA A 43 -5.38 -12.15 -2.20
CA ALA A 43 -4.11 -11.49 -2.45
C ALA A 43 -3.22 -11.70 -1.22
N VAL A 44 -1.96 -12.07 -1.44
CA VAL A 44 -0.96 -12.07 -0.36
C VAL A 44 -0.63 -10.61 -0.06
N VAL A 45 -1.47 -9.97 0.76
CA VAL A 45 -1.32 -8.58 1.16
C VAL A 45 -0.31 -8.52 2.29
N GLN A 46 0.91 -8.10 1.99
CA GLN A 46 1.85 -7.70 3.03
C GLN A 46 1.41 -6.37 3.65
N GLU A 47 1.57 -6.24 4.97
CA GLU A 47 1.34 -4.97 5.65
C GLU A 47 2.18 -3.86 5.03
N VAL A 48 1.60 -2.67 4.90
CA VAL A 48 2.30 -1.51 4.35
C VAL A 48 3.32 -1.04 5.37
N LYS A 49 4.57 -1.47 5.21
CA LYS A 49 5.70 -0.96 5.99
C LYS A 49 5.87 0.52 5.70
N ARG A 50 5.93 1.35 6.73
CA ARG A 50 6.15 2.80 6.62
C ARG A 50 7.49 3.14 7.22
N GLY A 51 8.33 3.86 6.48
CA GLY A 51 9.66 4.23 6.93
C GLY A 51 10.03 5.66 6.54
N TYR A 52 11.28 6.00 6.77
CA TYR A 52 11.89 7.26 6.36
C TYR A 52 13.33 7.03 5.93
N TRP A 53 13.85 7.95 5.11
CA TRP A 53 15.22 7.87 4.66
C TRP A 53 16.15 8.55 5.66
N LYS A 54 17.15 7.81 6.16
CA LYS A 54 18.27 8.38 6.91
C LYS A 54 19.31 8.90 5.92
N PHE A 55 19.45 10.22 5.83
CA PHE A 55 20.43 10.84 4.94
C PHE A 55 21.79 10.94 5.61
N ASN A 56 22.84 10.56 4.88
CA ASN A 56 24.23 10.73 5.32
C ASN A 56 25.05 11.34 4.18
N GLN A 57 25.56 12.55 4.38
CA GLN A 57 26.43 13.21 3.42
C GLN A 57 27.90 12.96 3.78
N TYR A 58 28.66 12.36 2.86
CA TYR A 58 30.09 12.12 3.05
C TYR A 58 30.94 13.21 2.39
N SER A 59 30.46 13.78 1.29
CA SER A 59 31.12 14.90 0.60
C SER A 59 30.10 15.72 -0.17
N LYS A 60 30.57 16.77 -0.87
CA LYS A 60 29.73 17.59 -1.76
C LYS A 60 29.10 16.78 -2.91
N VAL A 61 29.70 15.65 -3.29
CA VAL A 61 29.31 14.85 -4.47
C VAL A 61 28.87 13.43 -4.13
N VAL A 62 29.05 13.01 -2.87
CA VAL A 62 28.74 11.67 -2.38
C VAL A 62 27.83 11.76 -1.16
N ALA A 63 26.64 11.17 -1.28
CA ALA A 63 25.71 10.99 -0.19
C ALA A 63 25.08 9.60 -0.22
N SER A 64 24.49 9.19 0.90
CA SER A 64 23.73 7.94 1.00
C SER A 64 22.41 8.13 1.72
N PHE A 65 21.46 7.27 1.36
CA PHE A 65 20.16 7.16 2.00
C PHE A 65 20.01 5.75 2.53
N THR A 66 19.74 5.61 3.83
CA THR A 66 19.52 4.31 4.47
C THR A 66 18.05 4.18 4.85
N CYS A 67 17.42 3.07 4.46
CA CYS A 67 16.03 2.80 4.82
C CYS A 67 15.90 2.53 6.33
N SER A 68 14.94 3.16 7.01
CA SER A 68 14.66 2.89 8.44
C SER A 68 14.14 1.49 8.73
N GLU A 69 13.53 0.82 7.74
CA GLU A 69 12.87 -0.48 7.94
C GLU A 69 13.81 -1.66 7.71
N CYS A 70 14.57 -1.66 6.62
CA CYS A 70 15.46 -2.77 6.25
C CYS A 70 16.95 -2.46 6.40
N GLN A 71 17.31 -1.25 6.83
CA GLN A 71 18.69 -0.76 6.93
C GLN A 71 19.52 -0.84 5.63
N THR A 72 18.89 -1.11 4.48
CA THR A 72 19.58 -1.10 3.20
C THR A 72 20.01 0.32 2.84
N ARG A 73 21.28 0.47 2.49
CA ARG A 73 21.91 1.73 2.12
C ARG A 73 22.01 1.85 0.61
N PHE A 74 21.60 3.01 0.08
CA PHE A 74 21.73 3.37 -1.32
C PHE A 74 22.66 4.58 -1.44
N TYR A 75 23.61 4.53 -2.37
CA TYR A 75 24.55 5.62 -2.62
C TYR A 75 24.09 6.43 -3.84
N ASN A 76 24.12 7.75 -3.69
CA ASN A 76 23.98 8.65 -4.82
C ASN A 76 25.35 9.26 -5.12
N PHE A 77 25.79 9.09 -6.37
CA PHE A 77 27.00 9.67 -6.93
C PHE A 77 26.58 10.69 -7.99
N GLY A 78 26.70 11.99 -7.69
CA GLY A 78 26.42 13.00 -8.71
C GLY A 78 26.13 14.39 -8.17
N ASN A 79 26.70 15.39 -8.84
CA ASN A 79 26.44 16.84 -8.68
C ASN A 79 25.03 17.28 -9.12
N SER A 80 24.06 16.37 -9.28
CA SER A 80 22.73 16.74 -9.77
C SER A 80 21.78 17.03 -8.61
N LYS A 81 20.98 18.09 -8.76
CA LYS A 81 19.87 18.49 -7.87
C LYS A 81 18.80 17.40 -7.63
N ILE A 82 19.01 16.17 -8.10
CA ILE A 82 18.10 15.03 -7.95
C ILE A 82 18.59 14.18 -6.76
N LEU A 83 18.53 14.77 -5.57
CA LEU A 83 18.79 14.10 -4.29
C LEU A 83 17.50 13.66 -3.60
N SER A 84 16.34 13.70 -4.28
CA SER A 84 15.08 13.28 -3.68
C SER A 84 15.01 11.76 -3.68
N PRO A 85 15.07 11.10 -2.53
CA PRO A 85 14.95 9.66 -2.47
C PRO A 85 13.51 9.25 -2.82
N THR A 86 13.37 8.06 -3.40
CA THR A 86 12.08 7.57 -3.91
C THR A 86 11.06 7.44 -2.78
N PRO A 87 9.76 7.57 -3.07
CA PRO A 87 8.69 7.40 -2.08
C PRO A 87 8.57 5.96 -1.56
N TYR A 88 9.33 5.01 -2.12
CA TYR A 88 9.38 3.62 -1.69
C TYR A 88 10.82 3.11 -1.61
N CYS A 89 11.12 2.25 -0.64
CA CYS A 89 12.37 1.52 -0.57
C CYS A 89 12.38 0.38 -1.60
N PRO A 90 13.35 0.32 -2.53
CA PRO A 90 13.38 -0.73 -3.56
C PRO A 90 13.77 -2.11 -3.01
N ASN A 91 14.34 -2.19 -1.80
CA ASN A 91 14.69 -3.47 -1.19
C ASN A 91 13.53 -4.12 -0.42
N CYS A 92 12.68 -3.33 0.25
CA CYS A 92 11.65 -3.88 1.14
C CYS A 92 10.23 -3.38 0.89
N GLY A 93 10.02 -2.49 -0.09
CA GLY A 93 8.70 -1.94 -0.43
C GLY A 93 8.15 -0.92 0.57
N ALA A 94 8.90 -0.59 1.64
CA ALA A 94 8.43 0.38 2.63
C ALA A 94 8.15 1.74 2.00
N ARG A 95 6.99 2.33 2.32
CA ARG A 95 6.61 3.68 1.90
C ARG A 95 7.34 4.72 2.76
N MET A 96 8.03 5.64 2.11
CA MET A 96 8.95 6.58 2.75
C MET A 96 8.25 7.92 2.98
N GLY A 97 8.08 8.30 4.24
CA GLY A 97 7.41 9.54 4.64
C GLY A 97 8.23 10.82 4.43
N GLY A 98 9.48 10.70 3.99
CA GLY A 98 10.40 11.81 3.78
C GLY A 98 11.84 11.44 4.15
N VAL A 99 12.68 12.47 4.25
CA VAL A 99 14.08 12.37 4.68
C VAL A 99 14.18 12.90 6.10
N ALA A 100 14.70 12.10 7.02
CA ALA A 100 15.10 12.58 8.34
C ALA A 100 16.56 13.03 8.26
N ASN A 101 16.82 14.28 8.65
CA ASN A 101 18.18 14.79 8.81
C ASN A 101 18.71 14.24 10.15
N GLY A 102 19.79 13.46 10.08
CA GLY A 102 20.60 13.07 11.23
C GLY A 102 21.69 14.10 11.49
#